data_AF-A0A851WGF0-F1
#
_entry.id   AF-A0A851WGF0-F1
#
_cell.length_a   1.000
_cell.length_b   1.000
_cell.length_c   1.000
_cell.angle_alpha   90.00
_cell.angle_beta   90.00
_cell.angle_gamma   90.00
#
_symmetry.space_group_name_H-M   'P 1'
#
loop_
_entity.id
_entity.type
_entity.pdbx_description
1 polymer ?
#
loop_
_entity_poly.entity_id
_entity_poly.type
_entity_poly.pdbx_seq_one_letter_code
_entity_poly.pdbx_strand_id
1 'polypeptide(L)'
;MRLWVCIALLSIVLCASAERPALLRAGRFVWDAFGGARDMYRAYRDMREANYIGADKYFHARGNYDAARRGPGGAWAARVISDARENWQSGVSGRGGEDTRADQEANAWGRSGGDPNRYRPAGLPSKY
;
A
#
# COMPACT_ATOMS: atom_id res chain seq x y z
N MET A 1 27.32 -16.84 44.06
CA MET A 1 27.61 -17.01 42.60
C MET A 1 26.40 -17.47 41.79
N ARG A 2 25.52 -18.36 42.28
CA ARG A 2 24.39 -18.90 41.50
C ARG A 2 23.28 -17.90 41.16
N LEU A 3 22.92 -16.98 42.07
CA LEU A 3 21.84 -16.01 41.86
C LEU A 3 22.14 -14.97 40.78
N TRP A 4 23.35 -14.40 40.76
CA TRP A 4 23.77 -13.42 39.76
C TRP A 4 23.84 -13.99 38.34
N VAL A 5 24.22 -15.27 38.22
CA VAL A 5 24.19 -16.00 36.94
C VAL A 5 22.74 -16.18 36.47
N CYS A 6 21.81 -16.55 37.37
CA CYS A 6 20.39 -16.65 37.03
C CYS A 6 19.79 -15.31 36.59
N ILE A 7 20.11 -14.21 37.30
CA ILE A 7 19.65 -12.86 36.93
C ILE A 7 20.21 -12.45 35.57
N ALA A 8 21.51 -12.66 35.31
CA ALA A 8 22.12 -12.33 34.02
C ALA A 8 21.50 -13.13 32.86
N LEU A 9 21.25 -14.44 33.04
CA LEU A 9 20.62 -15.28 32.03
C LEU A 9 19.16 -14.88 31.78
N LEU A 10 18.37 -14.59 32.83
CA LEU A 10 16.99 -14.12 32.68
C LEU A 10 16.92 -12.78 31.96
N SER A 11 17.82 -11.84 32.26
CA SER A 11 17.89 -10.55 31.58
C SER A 11 18.21 -10.69 30.09
N ILE A 12 19.16 -11.58 29.72
CA ILE A 12 19.47 -11.86 28.30
C ILE A 12 18.28 -12.49 27.59
N VAL A 13 17.60 -13.46 28.23
CA VAL A 13 16.39 -14.07 27.67
C VAL A 13 15.28 -13.03 27.51
N LEU A 14 15.07 -12.13 28.48
CA LEU A 14 14.08 -11.06 28.38
C LEU A 14 14.42 -10.07 27.25
N CYS A 15 15.67 -9.61 27.12
CA CYS A 15 16.09 -8.73 26.03
C CYS A 15 15.90 -9.39 24.66
N ALA A 16 16.39 -10.63 24.49
CA ALA A 16 16.19 -11.37 23.25
C ALA A 16 14.71 -11.66 22.95
N SER A 17 13.88 -11.86 23.99
CA SER A 17 12.43 -12.06 23.84
C SER A 17 11.70 -10.76 23.50
N ALA A 18 12.21 -9.60 23.92
CA ALA A 18 11.66 -8.29 23.57
C ALA A 18 12.02 -7.87 22.12
N GLU A 19 13.19 -8.27 21.63
CA GLU A 19 13.65 -8.00 20.26
C GLU A 19 12.98 -8.88 19.20
N ARG A 20 12.59 -10.13 19.54
CA ARG A 20 11.86 -11.04 18.64
C ARG A 20 10.56 -10.43 18.07
N PRO A 21 9.65 -9.85 18.89
CA PRO A 21 8.48 -9.12 18.39
C PRO A 21 8.82 -7.97 17.44
N ALA A 22 9.92 -7.25 17.68
CA ALA A 22 10.34 -6.15 16.82
C ALA A 22 10.82 -6.66 15.45
N LEU A 23 11.65 -7.70 15.42
CA LEU A 23 12.10 -8.34 14.18
C LEU A 23 10.94 -8.94 13.38
N LEU A 24 9.99 -9.60 14.05
CA LEU A 24 8.80 -10.16 13.40
C LEU A 24 7.89 -9.04 12.83
N ARG A 25 7.71 -7.93 13.55
CA ARG A 25 6.96 -6.76 13.05
C ARG A 25 7.65 -6.11 11.85
N ALA A 26 8.98 -5.96 11.91
CA ALA A 26 9.76 -5.43 10.79
C ALA A 26 9.68 -6.35 9.55
N GLY A 27 9.85 -7.66 9.75
CA GLY A 27 9.69 -8.64 8.67
C GLY A 27 8.27 -8.63 8.06
N ARG A 28 7.24 -8.52 8.90
CA ARG A 28 5.85 -8.41 8.43
C ARG A 28 5.62 -7.13 7.65
N PHE A 29 6.15 -6.00 8.11
CA PHE A 29 6.05 -4.73 7.40
C PHE A 29 6.67 -4.82 6.00
N VAL A 30 7.87 -5.38 5.87
CA VAL A 30 8.54 -5.57 4.58
C VAL A 30 7.72 -6.49 3.66
N TRP A 31 7.17 -7.58 4.21
CA TRP A 31 6.32 -8.49 3.46
C TRP A 31 5.03 -7.82 2.96
N ASP A 32 4.37 -7.04 3.81
CA ASP A 32 3.19 -6.27 3.45
C ASP A 32 3.50 -5.23 2.38
N ALA A 33 4.65 -4.56 2.47
CA ALA A 33 5.11 -3.57 1.49
C ALA A 33 5.38 -4.20 0.11
N PHE A 34 6.05 -5.35 0.08
CA PHE A 34 6.25 -6.09 -1.17
C PHE A 34 4.92 -6.55 -1.79
N GLY A 35 4.00 -7.06 -0.96
CA GLY A 35 2.65 -7.41 -1.38
C GLY A 35 1.88 -6.20 -1.95
N GLY A 36 1.91 -5.07 -1.23
CA GLY A 36 1.25 -3.84 -1.65
C GLY A 36 1.81 -3.28 -2.95
N ALA A 37 3.13 -3.32 -3.16
CA ALA A 37 3.73 -2.91 -4.42
C ALA A 37 3.26 -3.78 -5.61
N ARG A 38 3.13 -5.09 -5.40
CA ARG A 38 2.56 -6.00 -6.42
C ARG A 38 1.10 -5.69 -6.72
N ASP A 39 0.30 -5.35 -5.71
CA ASP A 39 -1.11 -4.97 -5.88
C ASP A 39 -1.25 -3.66 -6.66
N MET A 40 -0.42 -2.66 -6.35
CA MET A 40 -0.36 -1.39 -7.11
C MET A 40 0.02 -1.63 -8.57
N TYR A 41 1.02 -2.47 -8.83
CA TYR A 41 1.41 -2.83 -10.19
C TYR A 41 0.32 -3.59 -10.94
N ARG A 42 -0.39 -4.50 -10.27
CA ARG A 42 -1.56 -5.20 -10.84
C ARG A 42 -2.65 -4.21 -11.23
N ALA A 43 -2.97 -3.24 -10.36
CA ALA A 43 -3.95 -2.20 -10.68
C ALA A 43 -3.56 -1.36 -11.90
N TYR A 44 -2.28 -0.99 -12.00
CA TYR A 44 -1.75 -0.33 -13.20
C TYR A 44 -1.89 -1.20 -14.47
N ARG A 45 -1.53 -2.49 -14.38
CA ARG A 45 -1.65 -3.41 -15.52
C ARG A 45 -3.08 -3.59 -15.96
N ASP A 46 -4.00 -3.80 -15.03
CA ASP A 46 -5.42 -3.97 -15.33
C ASP A 46 -6.02 -2.69 -15.93
N MET A 47 -5.62 -1.51 -15.44
CA MET A 47 -6.01 -0.22 -16.04
C MET A 47 -5.56 -0.13 -17.50
N ARG A 48 -4.31 -0.53 -17.78
CA ARG A 48 -3.76 -0.54 -19.14
C ARG A 48 -4.42 -1.57 -20.04
N GLU A 49 -4.73 -2.75 -19.50
CA GLU A 49 -5.41 -3.84 -20.22
C GLU A 49 -6.87 -3.48 -20.52
N ALA A 50 -7.58 -2.91 -19.53
CA ALA A 50 -8.98 -2.53 -19.68
C ALA A 50 -9.15 -1.43 -20.73
N ASN A 51 -8.17 -0.52 -20.83
CA ASN A 51 -8.17 0.62 -21.74
C ASN A 51 -9.54 1.34 -21.77
N TYR A 52 -10.13 1.52 -20.60
CA TYR A 52 -11.53 1.91 -20.43
C TYR A 52 -11.65 3.37 -20.01
N ILE A 53 -12.42 4.14 -20.78
CA ILE A 53 -12.63 5.57 -20.53
C ILE A 53 -13.32 5.77 -19.18
N GLY A 54 -12.78 6.64 -18.34
CA GLY A 54 -13.35 6.97 -17.03
C GLY A 54 -13.04 5.97 -15.91
N ALA A 55 -12.27 4.90 -16.17
CA ALA A 55 -11.94 3.89 -15.15
C ALA A 55 -10.67 4.19 -14.34
N ASP A 56 -9.90 5.24 -14.67
CA ASP A 56 -8.61 5.53 -14.04
C ASP A 56 -8.73 5.63 -12.50
N LYS A 57 -9.69 6.42 -12.00
CA LYS A 57 -9.95 6.57 -10.55
C LYS A 57 -10.36 5.28 -9.85
N TYR A 58 -11.05 4.39 -10.55
CA TYR A 58 -11.35 3.04 -10.05
C TYR A 58 -10.07 2.25 -9.79
N PHE A 59 -9.14 2.23 -10.75
CA PHE A 59 -7.89 1.50 -10.58
C PHE A 59 -6.96 2.13 -9.54
N HIS A 60 -6.98 3.46 -9.39
CA HIS A 60 -6.34 4.17 -8.29
C HIS A 60 -6.83 3.72 -6.92
N ALA A 61 -8.15 3.76 -6.72
CA ALA A 61 -8.78 3.33 -5.48
C ALA A 61 -8.56 1.84 -5.23
N ARG A 62 -8.74 0.98 -6.23
CA ARG A 62 -8.61 -0.48 -6.10
C ARG A 62 -7.18 -0.90 -5.75
N GLY A 63 -6.18 -0.32 -6.41
CA GLY A 63 -4.76 -0.60 -6.10
C GLY A 63 -4.40 -0.23 -4.67
N ASN A 64 -4.84 0.95 -4.22
CA ASN A 64 -4.61 1.43 -2.86
C ASN A 64 -5.37 0.60 -1.81
N TYR A 65 -6.61 0.19 -2.11
CA TYR A 65 -7.44 -0.67 -1.27
C TYR A 65 -6.80 -2.05 -1.06
N ASP A 66 -6.41 -2.72 -2.16
CA ASP A 66 -5.77 -4.02 -2.11
C ASP A 66 -4.46 -3.97 -1.32
N ALA A 67 -3.63 -2.97 -1.60
CA ALA A 67 -2.35 -2.80 -0.93
C ALA A 67 -2.51 -2.49 0.57
N ALA A 68 -3.43 -1.59 0.95
CA ALA A 68 -3.66 -1.23 2.36
C ALA A 68 -4.17 -2.42 3.18
N ARG A 69 -4.95 -3.33 2.58
CA ARG A 69 -5.45 -4.54 3.23
C ARG A 69 -4.37 -5.57 3.57
N ARG A 70 -3.16 -5.43 3.03
CA ARG A 70 -2.01 -6.27 3.42
C ARG A 70 -1.57 -5.97 4.85
N GLY A 71 -1.66 -4.71 5.26
CA GLY A 71 -1.18 -4.19 6.54
C GLY A 71 -0.42 -2.87 6.39
N PRO A 72 0.23 -2.38 7.46
CA PRO A 72 0.90 -1.07 7.48
C PRO A 72 1.95 -0.89 6.38
N GLY A 73 2.71 -1.94 6.06
CA GLY A 73 3.70 -1.90 4.97
C GLY A 73 3.07 -1.74 3.59
N GLY A 74 1.93 -2.39 3.36
CA GLY A 74 1.20 -2.27 2.10
C GLY A 74 0.56 -0.89 1.93
N ALA A 75 -0.01 -0.33 3.00
CA ALA A 75 -0.50 1.05 3.01
C ALA A 75 0.62 2.07 2.76
N TRP A 76 1.81 1.85 3.33
CA TRP A 76 3.00 2.66 3.07
C TRP A 76 3.43 2.57 1.60
N ALA A 77 3.54 1.36 1.04
CA ALA A 77 3.91 1.15 -0.35
C ALA A 77 2.92 1.83 -1.31
N ALA A 78 1.61 1.70 -1.03
CA ALA A 78 0.55 2.35 -1.80
C ALA A 78 0.71 3.88 -1.83
N ARG A 79 1.01 4.49 -0.69
CA ARG A 79 1.27 5.94 -0.61
C ARG A 79 2.49 6.34 -1.44
N VAL A 80 3.64 5.70 -1.21
CA VAL A 80 4.90 6.04 -1.90
C VAL A 80 4.76 5.93 -3.42
N ILE A 81 4.12 4.86 -3.90
CA ILE A 81 3.92 4.64 -5.34
C ILE A 81 2.92 5.65 -5.92
N SER A 82 1.87 6.00 -5.18
CA SER A 82 0.90 7.01 -5.60
C SER A 82 1.56 8.39 -5.76
N ASP A 83 2.33 8.81 -4.77
CA ASP A 83 3.04 10.10 -4.77
C ASP A 83 4.10 10.15 -5.88
N ALA A 84 4.82 9.04 -6.12
CA ALA A 84 5.76 8.94 -7.22
C ALA A 84 5.08 9.06 -8.60
N ARG A 85 3.92 8.43 -8.79
CA ARG A 85 3.13 8.53 -10.04
C ARG A 85 2.65 9.97 -10.26
N GLU A 86 2.16 10.64 -9.21
CA GLU A 86 1.73 12.03 -9.28
C GLU A 86 2.86 12.96 -9.71
N ASN A 87 4.02 12.87 -9.05
CA ASN A 87 5.18 13.71 -9.36
C ASN A 87 5.64 13.55 -10.82
N TRP A 88 5.61 12.32 -11.33
CA TRP A 88 5.89 12.07 -12.75
C TRP A 88 4.84 12.73 -13.66
N GLN A 89 3.57 12.68 -13.27
CA GLN A 89 2.49 13.19 -14.11
C GLN A 89 2.45 14.72 -14.17
N SER A 90 2.62 15.38 -13.03
CA SER A 90 2.61 16.84 -12.92
C SER A 90 3.89 17.48 -13.47
N GLY A 91 5.05 16.89 -13.22
CA GLY A 91 6.35 17.46 -13.61
C GLY A 91 6.83 17.08 -15.01
N VAL A 92 6.51 15.87 -15.47
CA VAL A 92 7.10 15.32 -16.72
C VAL A 92 6.06 15.18 -17.82
N SER A 93 4.86 14.67 -17.50
CA SER A 93 3.82 14.44 -18.54
C SER A 93 2.96 15.65 -18.88
N GLY A 94 3.04 16.73 -18.09
CA GLY A 94 2.29 17.97 -18.31
C GLY A 94 0.80 17.89 -17.96
N ARG A 95 0.39 17.02 -17.03
CA ARG A 95 -1.01 16.93 -16.57
C ARG A 95 -1.41 18.12 -15.69
N GLY A 96 -2.69 18.52 -15.77
CA GLY A 96 -3.26 19.61 -15.00
C GLY A 96 -3.49 19.28 -13.52
N GLY A 97 -3.47 20.31 -12.66
CA GLY A 97 -3.56 20.15 -11.20
C GLY A 97 -4.91 19.62 -10.67
N GLU A 98 -6.01 19.80 -11.40
CA GLU A 98 -7.32 19.25 -11.00
C GLU A 98 -7.38 17.73 -11.14
N ASP A 99 -6.80 17.18 -12.21
CA ASP A 99 -6.68 15.73 -12.42
C ASP A 99 -5.85 15.10 -11.28
N THR A 100 -4.74 15.74 -10.93
CA THR A 100 -3.88 15.36 -9.82
C THR A 100 -4.63 15.27 -8.49
N ARG A 101 -5.45 16.28 -8.16
CA ARG A 101 -6.23 16.29 -6.91
C ARG A 101 -7.24 15.16 -6.87
N ALA A 102 -7.92 14.91 -7.99
CA ALA A 102 -8.95 13.87 -8.06
C ALA A 102 -8.34 12.45 -7.99
N ASP A 103 -7.13 12.25 -8.53
CA ASP A 103 -6.40 11.00 -8.40
C ASP A 103 -5.95 10.77 -6.95
N GLN A 104 -5.48 11.81 -6.27
CA GLN A 104 -5.12 11.73 -4.85
C GLN A 104 -6.32 11.43 -3.95
N GLU A 105 -7.50 11.97 -4.25
CA GLU A 105 -8.73 11.62 -3.53
C GLU A 105 -9.08 10.13 -3.69
N ALA A 106 -9.03 9.60 -4.92
CA ALA A 106 -9.28 8.19 -5.16
C ALA A 106 -8.23 7.28 -4.48
N ASN A 107 -6.95 7.66 -4.52
CA ASN A 107 -5.88 6.96 -3.81
C ASN A 107 -6.15 6.90 -2.31
N ALA A 108 -6.51 8.04 -1.71
CA ALA A 108 -6.79 8.15 -0.28
C ALA A 108 -8.04 7.36 0.12
N TRP A 109 -9.10 7.41 -0.68
CA TRP A 109 -10.33 6.65 -0.47
C TRP A 109 -10.08 5.14 -0.41
N GLY A 110 -9.36 4.61 -1.40
CA GLY A 110 -9.02 3.18 -1.40
C GLY A 110 -8.14 2.80 -0.21
N ARG A 111 -7.11 3.62 0.06
CA ARG A 111 -6.14 3.35 1.13
C ARG A 111 -6.75 3.43 2.53
N SER A 112 -7.83 4.19 2.72
CA SER A 112 -8.59 4.23 3.97
C SER A 112 -9.58 3.07 4.14
N GLY A 113 -9.69 2.19 3.14
CA GLY A 113 -10.61 1.05 3.14
C GLY A 113 -11.98 1.34 2.53
N GLY A 114 -12.16 2.49 1.89
CA GLY A 114 -13.37 2.81 1.13
C GLY A 114 -13.55 1.88 -0.07
N ASP A 115 -14.79 1.57 -0.42
CA ASP A 115 -15.11 0.69 -1.56
C ASP A 115 -14.66 1.33 -2.89
N PRO A 116 -13.73 0.71 -3.64
CA PRO A 116 -13.29 1.21 -4.94
C PRO A 116 -14.43 1.36 -5.95
N ASN A 117 -15.52 0.59 -5.81
CA ASN A 117 -16.65 0.66 -6.72
C ASN A 117 -17.37 2.02 -6.73
N ARG A 118 -17.08 2.90 -5.76
CA ARG A 118 -17.46 4.32 -5.81
C ARG A 118 -17.06 4.99 -7.12
N TYR A 119 -15.94 4.58 -7.72
CA TYR A 119 -15.42 5.14 -8.98
C TYR A 119 -15.60 4.21 -10.18
N ARG A 120 -16.28 3.06 -10.02
CA ARG A 120 -16.42 2.09 -11.10
C ARG A 120 -17.37 2.64 -12.17
N PRO A 121 -16.92 2.82 -13.43
CA PRO A 121 -17.81 3.23 -14.49
C PRO A 121 -18.74 2.08 -14.90
N ALA A 122 -19.96 2.44 -15.31
CA ALA A 122 -20.91 1.48 -15.83
C ALA A 122 -20.30 0.76 -17.05
N GLY A 123 -20.40 -0.58 -17.09
CA GLY A 123 -19.88 -1.39 -18.18
C GLY A 123 -18.41 -1.80 -18.07
N LEU A 124 -17.67 -1.40 -17.01
CA LEU A 124 -16.33 -1.95 -16.78
C LEU A 124 -16.42 -3.47 -16.52
N PRO A 125 -15.71 -4.32 -17.30
CA PRO A 125 -15.79 -5.78 -17.17
C PRO A 125 -15.56 -6.26 -15.73
N SER A 126 -16.40 -7.16 -15.24
CA SER A 126 -16.41 -7.63 -13.85
C SER A 126 -15.13 -8.34 -13.39
N LYS A 127 -14.25 -8.74 -14.32
CA LYS A 127 -12.93 -9.29 -13.97
C LYS A 127 -12.00 -8.27 -13.31
N TYR A 128 -12.27 -6.98 -13.51
CA TYR A 128 -11.55 -5.86 -12.93
C TYR A 128 -12.22 -5.37 -11.68
#